data_AF-A0A1F7BIJ4-F1
#
_entry.id   AF-A0A1F7BIJ4-F1
#
_cell.length_a   1.000
_cell.length_b   1.000
_cell.length_c   1.000
_cell.angle_alpha   90.00
_cell.angle_beta   90.00
_cell.angle_gamma   90.00
#
_symmetry.space_group_name_H-M   'P 1'
#
loop_
_entity.id
_entity.type
_entity.pdbx_description
1 polymer ?
#
loop_
_entity_poly.entity_id
_entity_poly.type
_entity_poly.pdbx_seq_one_letter_code
_entity_poly.pdbx_strand_id
1 'polypeptide(L)'
;MAKALSTIRATPNRPPVIEHHGEEETQEQIQRHRRRMEIIRYFREQYLPQLAITGAAAPSEEDELAQSLAQFEHADHVTQEDLKGWEWFKSFSSTLLINAHEVHTKFFALLNQATTGPERLISDESKRRWIERYRNARFKEVEYFLNYQFPQFLEEWKKVVHERKELLQNSQIRTLHRDDVPEIAQFLDEETFLNLKYAQKKNLIAYIRSALQSKKLDLQSLYRDIHEELRQWSSGANRFLSPVKVGIWLDRIFRGEYSIKARRAFIMGTLGTYKKEWMKVRAQFDVIRREMQIKGIPQGFWLVDLDEFLGWPYAQRRSYITEASGRLGTSHEKEEPTLKYIKMDIRHDLDSKDWDGAERLIQHAKEKYPYDLDIASMATFLEHHRNDNPQEHGVTPDLQNTLREMRSMVSKLPSSLQRLYVQAMSEGYAVFRALTVLMYNRVWLHEKGRYLSEEGEVEQVKNRENKKKTRTYMTVGHSQEIEYNIVSGDTAEEGAIREEDPTAQVVFMGSGGDEAVLSHARKQRHNQEDGARGFLYQTSVIPIEVNYSTHKQIVEHYHYPLKRGLRLLEELGIPFTLTGKV
;
A
#
# COMPACT_ATOMS: atom_id res chain seq x y z
N MET A 1 10.69 8.40 34.47
CA MET A 1 10.18 7.14 35.03
C MET A 1 11.33 6.37 35.65
N ALA A 2 11.72 6.77 36.86
CA ALA A 2 12.81 6.16 37.63
C ALA A 2 12.22 5.60 38.94
N LYS A 3 11.63 4.41 38.88
CA LYS A 3 11.28 3.54 40.04
C LYS A 3 10.62 2.26 39.53
N ALA A 4 11.43 1.30 39.08
CA ALA A 4 11.02 -0.10 38.87
C ALA A 4 12.22 -1.06 38.75
N LEU A 5 13.28 -0.87 39.55
CA LEU A 5 14.49 -1.71 39.53
C LEU A 5 14.88 -2.25 40.92
N SER A 6 13.92 -2.63 41.74
CA SER A 6 14.25 -3.21 43.06
C SER A 6 13.26 -4.28 43.51
N THR A 7 13.27 -5.45 42.86
CA THR A 7 12.98 -6.74 43.53
C THR A 7 13.32 -7.91 42.60
N ILE A 8 14.61 -8.21 42.46
CA ILE A 8 15.05 -9.58 42.14
C ILE A 8 15.75 -10.07 43.39
N ARG A 9 15.04 -10.89 44.19
CA ARG A 9 15.63 -11.62 45.30
C ARG A 9 16.67 -12.57 44.71
N ALA A 10 17.91 -12.44 45.19
CA ALA A 10 18.95 -13.44 45.00
C ALA A 10 18.48 -14.77 45.63
N THR A 11 18.09 -15.74 44.80
CA THR A 11 18.09 -17.14 45.20
C THR A 11 19.53 -17.67 45.14
N PRO A 12 20.02 -18.40 46.15
CA PRO A 12 21.38 -18.92 46.13
C PRO A 12 21.50 -19.97 45.04
N ASN A 13 22.53 -19.85 44.20
CA ASN A 13 23.04 -20.91 43.33
C ASN A 13 23.24 -22.19 44.17
N ARG A 14 22.28 -23.12 44.09
CA ARG A 14 22.59 -24.54 44.23
C ARG A 14 22.67 -25.12 42.82
N PRO A 15 23.84 -25.63 42.40
CA PRO A 15 23.88 -26.42 41.18
C PRO A 15 22.96 -27.64 41.39
N PRO A 16 22.19 -28.05 40.37
CA PRO A 16 21.46 -29.31 40.48
C PRO A 16 22.49 -30.43 40.64
N VAL A 17 22.31 -31.23 41.69
CA VAL A 17 23.03 -32.50 41.84
C VAL A 17 22.48 -33.41 40.75
N ILE A 18 23.25 -33.55 39.67
CA ILE A 18 23.00 -34.53 38.62
C ILE A 18 23.44 -35.87 39.20
N GLU A 19 22.48 -36.75 39.48
CA GLU A 19 22.76 -38.16 39.66
C GLU A 19 23.30 -38.71 38.34
N HIS A 20 24.59 -39.05 38.33
CA HIS A 20 25.27 -39.65 37.20
C HIS A 20 24.74 -41.05 36.92
N HIS A 21 23.75 -41.15 36.03
CA HIS A 21 23.68 -42.29 35.12
C HIS A 21 24.47 -41.91 33.87
N GLY A 22 25.61 -42.59 33.70
CA GLY A 22 26.60 -42.27 32.68
C GLY A 22 26.12 -42.50 31.26
N GLU A 23 25.99 -41.42 30.52
CA GLU A 23 26.36 -41.37 29.11
C GLU A 23 27.37 -40.23 29.00
N GLU A 24 28.59 -40.51 28.52
CA GLU A 24 29.55 -39.45 28.19
C GLU A 24 28.90 -38.55 27.14
N GLU A 25 28.67 -37.27 27.47
CA GLU A 25 28.22 -36.28 26.48
C GLU A 25 29.23 -36.29 25.33
N THR A 26 28.76 -36.72 24.17
CA THR A 26 29.57 -36.78 22.96
C THR A 26 30.07 -35.38 22.61
N GLN A 27 31.29 -35.25 22.05
CA GLN A 27 31.81 -33.94 21.62
C GLN A 27 30.84 -33.19 20.68
N GLU A 28 30.02 -33.95 19.94
CA GLU A 28 28.99 -33.39 19.08
C GLU A 28 27.83 -32.76 19.86
N GLN A 29 27.41 -33.34 20.99
CA GLN A 29 26.40 -32.74 21.88
C GLN A 29 26.92 -31.45 22.51
N ILE A 30 28.18 -31.42 22.96
CA ILE A 30 28.83 -30.22 23.52
C ILE A 30 28.92 -29.11 22.45
N GLN A 31 29.32 -29.44 21.22
CA GLN A 31 29.37 -28.48 20.11
C GLN A 31 27.97 -27.95 19.75
N ARG A 32 26.94 -28.81 19.71
CA ARG A 32 25.55 -28.41 19.46
C ARG A 32 25.04 -27.47 20.54
N HIS A 33 25.29 -27.77 21.81
CA HIS A 33 24.92 -26.92 22.93
C HIS A 33 25.59 -25.53 22.85
N ARG A 34 26.89 -25.50 22.53
CA ARG A 34 27.64 -24.23 22.36
C ARG A 34 27.05 -23.36 21.25
N ARG A 35 26.76 -23.95 20.08
CA ARG A 35 26.14 -23.24 18.94
C ARG A 35 24.76 -22.71 19.29
N ARG A 36 23.94 -23.51 19.99
CA ARG A 36 22.63 -23.08 20.51
C ARG A 36 22.76 -21.84 21.40
N MET A 37 23.69 -21.86 22.36
CA MET A 37 23.90 -20.72 23.26
C MET A 37 24.41 -19.46 22.54
N GLU A 38 25.25 -19.61 21.51
CA GLU A 38 25.71 -18.47 20.71
C GLU A 38 24.59 -17.83 19.88
N ILE A 39 23.66 -18.62 19.36
CA ILE A 39 22.44 -18.15 18.70
C ILE A 39 21.57 -17.39 19.70
N ILE A 40 21.23 -18.02 20.83
CA ILE A 40 20.37 -17.42 21.86
C ILE A 40 20.93 -16.09 22.32
N ARG A 41 22.24 -16.05 22.62
CA ARG A 41 22.93 -14.83 23.03
C ARG A 41 22.83 -13.73 21.97
N TYR A 42 23.12 -14.05 20.70
CA TYR A 42 22.99 -13.06 19.61
C TYR A 42 21.58 -12.49 19.53
N PHE A 43 20.54 -13.33 19.54
CA PHE A 43 19.18 -12.85 19.38
C PHE A 43 18.68 -12.06 20.60
N ARG A 44 19.01 -12.52 21.81
CA ARG A 44 18.56 -11.89 23.07
C ARG A 44 19.30 -10.60 23.39
N GLU A 45 20.61 -10.58 23.17
CA GLU A 45 21.46 -9.46 23.61
C GLU A 45 21.74 -8.45 22.49
N GLN A 46 21.64 -8.85 21.22
CA GLN A 46 21.96 -7.98 20.08
C GLN A 46 20.75 -7.74 19.19
N TYR A 47 20.10 -8.79 18.68
CA TYR A 47 19.09 -8.63 17.65
C TYR A 47 17.78 -8.01 18.14
N LEU A 48 17.13 -8.63 19.13
CA LEU A 48 15.85 -8.14 19.67
C LEU A 48 15.95 -6.71 20.24
N PRO A 49 17.00 -6.34 21.01
CA PRO A 49 17.17 -4.96 21.46
C PRO A 49 17.34 -3.97 20.31
N GLN A 50 18.08 -4.35 19.26
CA GLN A 50 18.29 -3.48 18.10
C GLN A 50 17.04 -3.36 17.23
N LEU A 51 16.23 -4.41 17.11
CA LEU A 51 14.90 -4.32 16.49
C LEU A 51 14.03 -3.29 17.21
N ALA A 52 13.95 -3.37 18.53
CA ALA A 52 13.16 -2.43 19.34
C ALA A 52 13.63 -0.97 19.21
N ILE A 53 14.94 -0.75 19.05
CA ILE A 53 15.51 0.59 18.82
C ILE A 53 15.21 1.07 17.40
N THR A 54 15.50 0.24 16.41
CA THR A 54 15.46 0.63 15.00
C THR A 54 14.05 0.60 14.42
N GLY A 55 13.10 -0.10 15.05
CA GLY A 55 11.77 -0.37 14.46
C GLY A 55 11.88 -1.18 13.17
N ALA A 56 12.90 -2.04 13.03
CA ALA A 56 13.06 -2.84 11.82
C ALA A 56 12.03 -3.98 11.70
N ALA A 57 11.21 -4.16 12.74
CA ALA A 57 10.10 -5.08 12.82
C ALA A 57 8.93 -4.36 13.49
N ALA A 58 7.70 -4.73 13.16
CA ALA A 58 6.52 -4.28 13.90
C ALA A 58 6.50 -4.92 15.31
N PRO A 59 5.84 -4.31 16.31
CA PRO A 59 5.79 -4.88 17.66
C PRO A 59 5.30 -6.33 17.71
N SER A 60 4.35 -6.71 16.84
CA SER A 60 3.87 -8.08 16.72
C SER A 60 4.93 -9.06 16.21
N GLU A 61 5.78 -8.62 15.27
CA GLU A 61 6.87 -9.44 14.72
C GLU A 61 8.02 -9.60 15.73
N GLU A 62 8.26 -8.57 16.55
CA GLU A 62 9.19 -8.65 17.68
C GLU A 62 8.72 -9.67 18.73
N ASP A 63 7.43 -9.64 19.08
CA ASP A 63 6.81 -10.58 20.02
C ASP A 63 6.84 -12.02 19.51
N GLU A 64 6.51 -12.25 18.24
CA GLU A 64 6.59 -13.58 17.59
C GLU A 64 8.01 -14.14 17.61
N LEU A 65 9.01 -13.31 17.32
CA LEU A 65 10.41 -13.72 17.36
C LEU A 65 10.87 -14.00 18.79
N ALA A 66 10.47 -13.17 19.76
CA ALA A 66 10.79 -13.39 21.17
C ALA A 66 10.19 -14.71 21.68
N GLN A 67 8.95 -15.03 21.28
CA GLN A 67 8.30 -16.32 21.60
C GLN A 67 9.02 -17.48 20.92
N SER A 68 9.36 -17.36 19.64
CA SER A 68 10.09 -18.40 18.89
C SER A 68 11.47 -18.66 19.50
N LEU A 69 12.18 -17.62 19.93
CA LEU A 69 13.45 -17.73 20.62
C LEU A 69 13.30 -18.40 21.99
N ALA A 70 12.25 -18.08 22.74
CA ALA A 70 11.97 -18.71 24.03
C ALA A 70 11.64 -20.21 23.86
N GLN A 71 10.87 -20.57 22.84
CA GLN A 71 10.62 -21.98 22.49
C GLN A 71 11.92 -22.70 22.11
N PHE A 72 12.79 -22.05 21.33
CA PHE A 72 14.11 -22.59 20.99
C PHE A 72 15.06 -22.67 22.19
N GLU A 73 14.96 -21.77 23.17
CA GLU A 73 15.73 -21.80 24.42
C GLU A 73 15.29 -22.92 25.35
N HIS A 74 13.98 -23.23 25.40
CA HIS A 74 13.39 -24.21 26.31
C HIS A 74 13.11 -25.58 25.68
N ALA A 75 13.38 -25.78 24.39
CA ALA A 75 13.22 -27.08 23.75
C ALA A 75 14.11 -28.18 24.39
N ASP A 76 13.50 -29.31 24.75
CA ASP A 76 14.19 -30.47 25.32
C ASP A 76 15.18 -31.11 24.34
N HIS A 77 14.87 -31.05 23.04
CA HIS A 77 15.70 -31.58 21.96
C HIS A 77 15.81 -30.56 20.82
N VAL A 78 17.05 -30.24 20.42
CA VAL A 78 17.36 -29.35 19.29
C VAL A 78 18.17 -30.12 18.25
N THR A 79 17.65 -30.15 17.02
CA THR A 79 18.27 -30.88 15.92
C THR A 79 19.39 -30.05 15.26
N GLN A 80 20.25 -30.71 14.45
CA GLN A 80 21.23 -30.00 13.63
C GLN A 80 20.57 -29.10 12.58
N GLU A 81 19.35 -29.43 12.14
CA GLU A 81 18.58 -28.65 11.18
C GLU A 81 18.04 -27.36 11.80
N ASP A 82 17.53 -27.44 13.04
CA ASP A 82 17.12 -26.27 13.82
C ASP A 82 18.29 -25.29 14.00
N LEU A 83 19.47 -25.80 14.37
CA LEU A 83 20.68 -24.97 14.51
C LEU A 83 21.08 -24.29 13.20
N LYS A 84 21.04 -25.01 12.08
CA LYS A 84 21.32 -24.44 10.76
C LYS A 84 20.31 -23.37 10.37
N GLY A 85 19.03 -23.58 10.65
CA GLY A 85 17.97 -22.59 10.41
C GLY A 85 18.21 -21.30 11.18
N TRP A 86 18.52 -21.40 12.47
CA TRP A 86 18.82 -20.23 13.31
C TRP A 86 20.15 -19.55 12.99
N GLU A 87 21.18 -20.29 12.57
CA GLU A 87 22.47 -19.72 12.12
C GLU A 87 22.32 -18.98 10.78
N TRP A 88 21.57 -19.54 9.85
CA TRP A 88 21.20 -18.85 8.62
C TRP A 88 20.45 -17.56 8.95
N PHE A 89 19.46 -17.64 9.84
CA PHE A 89 18.69 -16.47 10.26
C PHE A 89 19.58 -15.44 10.95
N LYS A 90 20.54 -15.86 11.79
CA LYS A 90 21.55 -14.97 12.39
C LYS A 90 22.38 -14.24 11.32
N SER A 91 22.87 -14.94 10.29
CA SER A 91 23.66 -14.31 9.22
C SER A 91 22.83 -13.34 8.36
N PHE A 92 21.57 -13.66 8.11
CA PHE A 92 20.65 -12.79 7.37
C PHE A 92 20.31 -11.53 8.19
N SER A 93 19.93 -11.76 9.45
CA SER A 93 19.47 -10.74 10.38
C SER A 93 20.53 -9.70 10.72
N SER A 94 21.83 -10.06 10.72
CA SER A 94 22.91 -9.09 10.95
C SER A 94 23.03 -8.05 9.84
N THR A 95 22.81 -8.45 8.59
CA THR A 95 22.79 -7.53 7.44
C THR A 95 21.56 -6.63 7.49
N LEU A 96 20.40 -7.20 7.88
CA LEU A 96 19.17 -6.45 8.05
C LEU A 96 19.33 -5.36 9.14
N LEU A 97 19.98 -5.68 10.26
CA LEU A 97 20.23 -4.71 11.33
C LEU A 97 21.11 -3.53 10.89
N ILE A 98 22.15 -3.78 10.10
CA ILE A 98 23.01 -2.69 9.60
C ILE A 98 22.19 -1.71 8.77
N ASN A 99 21.43 -2.23 7.80
CA ASN A 99 20.55 -1.41 6.98
C ASN A 99 19.47 -0.72 7.82
N ALA A 100 18.92 -1.40 8.81
CA ALA A 100 17.94 -0.84 9.74
C ALA A 100 18.49 0.33 10.55
N HIS A 101 19.73 0.20 11.02
CA HIS A 101 20.40 1.26 11.76
C HIS A 101 20.67 2.48 10.88
N GLU A 102 21.09 2.29 9.63
CA GLU A 102 21.30 3.38 8.66
C GLU A 102 19.99 4.12 8.35
N VAL A 103 18.92 3.37 8.04
CA VAL A 103 17.57 3.92 7.78
C VAL A 103 17.05 4.67 9.00
N HIS A 104 17.16 4.08 10.19
CA HIS A 104 16.76 4.70 11.45
C HIS A 104 17.52 6.01 11.67
N THR A 105 18.85 5.96 11.59
CA THR A 105 19.70 7.14 11.79
C THR A 105 19.37 8.24 10.80
N LYS A 106 19.19 7.88 9.51
CA LYS A 106 18.82 8.82 8.45
C LYS A 106 17.45 9.46 8.71
N PHE A 107 16.44 8.68 9.10
CA PHE A 107 15.10 9.20 9.40
C PHE A 107 15.14 10.20 10.56
N PHE A 108 15.75 9.83 11.68
CA PHE A 108 15.83 10.70 12.85
C PHE A 108 16.70 11.93 12.59
N ALA A 109 17.79 11.81 11.83
CA ALA A 109 18.61 12.95 11.43
C ALA A 109 17.81 13.95 10.59
N LEU A 110 17.08 13.48 9.57
CA LEU A 110 16.23 14.33 8.72
C LEU A 110 15.07 14.96 9.50
N LEU A 111 14.42 14.22 10.40
CA LEU A 111 13.39 14.79 11.28
C LEU A 111 13.95 15.82 12.24
N ASN A 112 15.10 15.55 12.87
CA ASN A 112 15.76 16.51 13.76
C ASN A 112 16.12 17.78 12.99
N GLN A 113 16.68 17.66 11.79
CA GLN A 113 16.95 18.81 10.92
C GLN A 113 15.67 19.59 10.58
N ALA A 114 14.57 18.89 10.30
CA ALA A 114 13.27 19.52 10.01
C ALA A 114 12.64 20.20 11.24
N THR A 115 12.98 19.81 12.47
CA THR A 115 12.36 20.35 13.70
C THR A 115 13.22 21.37 14.44
N THR A 116 14.54 21.19 14.48
CA THR A 116 15.47 22.06 15.23
C THR A 116 16.52 22.72 14.34
N GLY A 117 16.52 22.44 13.04
CA GLY A 117 17.39 23.11 12.08
C GLY A 117 17.02 24.58 11.88
N PRO A 118 17.89 25.36 11.23
CA PRO A 118 17.74 26.82 11.08
C PRO A 118 16.47 27.21 10.31
N GLU A 119 15.99 26.35 9.42
CA GLU A 119 14.77 26.61 8.65
C GLU A 119 13.50 26.34 9.44
N ARG A 120 13.55 25.38 10.38
CA ARG A 120 12.45 24.85 11.19
C ARG A 120 11.15 24.62 10.39
N LEU A 121 10.97 23.40 9.91
CA LEU A 121 9.94 23.01 8.94
C LEU A 121 8.64 22.48 9.58
N ILE A 122 8.77 21.83 10.73
CA ILE A 122 7.68 21.19 11.47
C ILE A 122 7.81 21.45 12.97
N SER A 123 6.69 21.34 13.70
CA SER A 123 6.68 21.41 15.17
C SER A 123 7.17 20.12 15.82
N ASP A 124 7.51 20.18 17.11
CA ASP A 124 7.82 19.00 17.93
C ASP A 124 6.66 17.99 17.96
N GLU A 125 5.42 18.48 17.98
CA GLU A 125 4.23 17.62 17.97
C GLU A 125 4.06 16.89 16.62
N SER A 126 4.36 17.56 15.52
CA SER A 126 4.43 16.92 14.21
C SER A 126 5.52 15.84 14.17
N LYS A 127 6.71 16.13 14.73
CA LYS A 127 7.81 15.16 14.87
C LYS A 127 7.39 13.94 15.66
N ARG A 128 6.68 14.09 16.79
CA ARG A 128 6.15 12.95 17.58
C ARG A 128 5.25 12.04 16.75
N ARG A 129 4.30 12.62 15.99
CA ARG A 129 3.43 11.85 15.09
C ARG A 129 4.20 11.11 14.00
N TRP A 130 5.28 11.69 13.48
CA TRP A 130 6.15 11.01 12.52
C TRP A 130 6.94 9.85 13.16
N ILE A 131 7.45 10.03 14.38
CA ILE A 131 8.13 8.97 15.14
C ILE A 131 7.17 7.83 15.46
N GLU A 132 5.93 8.14 15.84
CA GLU A 132 4.90 7.12 16.09
C GLU A 132 4.56 6.34 14.83
N ARG A 133 4.41 7.02 13.69
CA ARG A 133 4.23 6.35 12.39
C ARG A 133 5.41 5.47 12.03
N TYR A 134 6.63 5.94 12.24
CA TYR A 134 7.85 5.17 12.00
C TYR A 134 7.88 3.88 12.83
N ARG A 135 7.54 3.97 14.13
CA ARG A 135 7.52 2.79 15.03
C ARG A 135 6.48 1.74 14.66
N ASN A 136 5.39 2.16 14.02
CA ASN A 136 4.32 1.28 13.57
C ASN A 136 4.44 0.89 12.09
N ALA A 137 5.44 1.41 11.37
CA ALA A 137 5.66 1.14 9.96
C ALA A 137 6.66 0.01 9.80
N ARG A 138 6.52 -0.75 8.72
CA ARG A 138 7.44 -1.84 8.44
C ARG A 138 8.71 -1.34 7.79
N PHE A 139 9.83 -1.98 8.10
CA PHE A 139 11.15 -1.54 7.69
C PHE A 139 11.29 -1.22 6.20
N LYS A 140 10.77 -2.09 5.32
CA LYS A 140 10.87 -1.90 3.86
C LYS A 140 10.05 -0.73 3.33
N GLU A 141 8.89 -0.47 3.92
CA GLU A 141 8.08 0.70 3.59
C GLU A 141 8.81 1.97 4.01
N VAL A 142 9.44 1.95 5.19
CA VAL A 142 10.25 3.07 5.70
C VAL A 142 11.48 3.30 4.82
N GLU A 143 12.21 2.25 4.46
CA GLU A 143 13.38 2.33 3.57
C GLU A 143 13.01 2.94 2.22
N TYR A 144 11.93 2.45 1.59
CA TYR A 144 11.42 2.99 0.33
C TYR A 144 10.99 4.45 0.49
N PHE A 145 10.16 4.74 1.49
CA PHE A 145 9.70 6.10 1.78
C PHE A 145 10.88 7.06 1.95
N LEU A 146 11.88 6.70 2.76
CA LEU A 146 13.04 7.53 3.03
C LEU A 146 13.91 7.81 1.81
N ASN A 147 14.05 6.84 0.92
CA ASN A 147 14.94 6.95 -0.23
C ASN A 147 14.26 7.65 -1.42
N TYR A 148 12.94 7.50 -1.57
CA TYR A 148 12.24 7.96 -2.79
C TYR A 148 11.18 9.04 -2.54
N GLN A 149 10.54 9.08 -1.36
CA GLN A 149 9.40 9.96 -1.11
C GLN A 149 9.73 11.09 -0.13
N PHE A 150 10.33 10.78 1.02
CA PHE A 150 10.58 11.73 2.10
C PHE A 150 11.43 12.95 1.68
N PRO A 151 12.46 12.82 0.81
CA PRO A 151 13.19 13.98 0.32
C PRO A 151 12.29 15.01 -0.39
N GLN A 152 11.33 14.54 -1.20
CA GLN A 152 10.37 15.43 -1.86
C GLN A 152 9.46 16.14 -0.84
N PHE A 153 9.02 15.43 0.20
CA PHE A 153 8.23 16.03 1.28
C PHE A 153 9.00 17.15 1.99
N LEU A 154 10.28 16.92 2.29
CA LEU A 154 11.13 17.92 2.94
C LEU A 154 11.27 19.17 2.08
N GLU A 155 11.55 19.03 0.78
CA GLU A 155 11.65 20.16 -0.15
C GLU A 155 10.33 20.94 -0.24
N GLU A 156 9.20 20.25 -0.29
CA GLU A 156 7.89 20.90 -0.28
C GLU A 156 7.58 21.63 1.04
N TRP A 157 8.00 21.08 2.18
CA TRP A 157 7.87 21.76 3.47
C TRP A 157 8.74 23.00 3.56
N LYS A 158 9.98 22.94 3.05
CA LYS A 158 10.89 24.09 2.96
C LYS A 158 10.26 25.22 2.16
N LYS A 159 9.75 24.93 0.96
CA LYS A 159 9.09 25.94 0.10
C LYS A 159 7.96 26.67 0.83
N VAL A 160 7.10 25.92 1.50
CA VAL A 160 5.94 26.49 2.23
C VAL A 160 6.39 27.34 3.43
N VAL A 161 7.41 26.92 4.18
CA VAL A 161 7.95 27.74 5.28
C VAL A 161 8.66 28.99 4.75
N HIS A 162 9.37 28.88 3.63
CA HIS A 162 9.99 30.01 2.96
C HIS A 162 8.94 31.05 2.51
N GLU A 163 7.87 30.61 1.84
CA GLU A 163 6.75 31.48 1.44
C GLU A 163 6.13 32.20 2.64
N ARG A 164 6.02 31.54 3.81
CA ARG A 164 5.59 32.20 5.05
C ARG A 164 6.57 33.29 5.49
N LYS A 165 7.88 33.02 5.47
CA LYS A 165 8.91 34.00 5.85
C LYS A 165 8.88 35.24 4.94
N GLU A 166 8.75 35.04 3.63
CA GLU A 166 8.59 36.14 2.67
C GLU A 166 7.36 37.00 2.96
N LEU A 167 6.21 36.36 3.23
CA LEU A 167 4.99 37.08 3.59
C LEU A 167 5.11 37.84 4.92
N LEU A 168 5.80 37.29 5.92
CA LEU A 168 6.06 37.97 7.19
C LEU A 168 6.98 39.19 7.03
N GLN A 169 7.85 39.21 6.03
CA GLN A 169 8.69 40.36 5.69
C GLN A 169 7.90 41.48 4.98
N ASN A 170 6.72 41.17 4.42
CA ASN A 170 5.86 42.19 3.82
C ASN A 170 5.29 43.09 4.93
N SER A 171 5.67 44.37 4.94
CA SER A 171 5.22 45.36 5.94
C SER A 171 3.70 45.49 6.04
N GLN A 172 2.97 45.25 4.94
CA GLN A 172 1.51 45.32 4.91
C GLN A 172 0.84 44.19 5.71
N ILE A 173 1.56 43.12 6.07
CA ILE A 173 0.98 42.04 6.88
C ILE A 173 0.52 42.50 8.25
N ARG A 174 1.18 43.53 8.80
CA ARG A 174 0.82 44.16 10.08
C ARG A 174 -0.51 44.91 10.02
N THR A 175 -0.99 45.19 8.80
CA THR A 175 -2.29 45.84 8.59
C THR A 175 -3.44 44.83 8.52
N LEU A 176 -3.17 43.52 8.44
CA LEU A 176 -4.22 42.50 8.42
C LEU A 176 -4.70 42.20 9.85
N HIS A 177 -6.00 42.29 10.05
CA HIS A 177 -6.68 41.93 11.29
C HIS A 177 -7.63 40.75 11.06
N ARG A 178 -8.18 40.23 12.17
CA ARG A 178 -9.11 39.10 12.15
C ARG A 178 -10.36 39.38 11.29
N ASP A 179 -10.78 40.64 11.23
CA ASP A 179 -11.93 41.08 10.43
C ASP A 179 -11.63 41.11 8.92
N ASP A 180 -10.35 41.15 8.53
CA ASP A 180 -9.94 41.04 7.14
C ASP A 180 -9.80 39.58 6.71
N VAL A 181 -9.15 38.77 7.55
CA VAL A 181 -8.91 37.35 7.35
C VAL A 181 -8.83 36.63 8.71
N PRO A 182 -9.87 35.88 9.11
CA PRO A 182 -9.91 35.19 10.40
C PRO A 182 -8.71 34.29 10.71
N GLU A 183 -8.06 33.75 9.68
CA GLU A 183 -6.92 32.85 9.78
C GLU A 183 -5.59 33.56 10.13
N ILE A 184 -5.55 34.90 10.20
CA ILE A 184 -4.29 35.64 10.44
C ILE A 184 -3.59 35.27 11.74
N ALA A 185 -4.34 35.02 12.81
CA ALA A 185 -3.76 34.64 14.10
C ALA A 185 -2.98 33.31 13.98
N GLN A 186 -3.53 32.35 13.25
CA GLN A 186 -2.90 31.06 13.00
C GLN A 186 -1.65 31.18 12.14
N PHE A 187 -1.63 32.13 11.20
CA PHE A 187 -0.48 32.37 10.34
C PHE A 187 0.68 33.05 11.10
N LEU A 188 0.36 34.04 11.94
CA LEU A 188 1.35 34.80 12.72
C LEU A 188 2.00 33.93 13.81
N ASP A 189 1.24 33.02 14.42
CA ASP A 189 1.77 32.08 15.39
C ASP A 189 2.60 30.96 14.71
N GLU A 190 3.91 30.96 14.96
CA GLU A 190 4.82 30.01 14.31
C GLU A 190 4.54 28.57 14.71
N GLU A 191 4.32 28.28 16.00
CA GLU A 191 4.08 26.91 16.47
C GLU A 191 2.81 26.32 15.87
N THR A 192 1.72 27.11 15.88
CA THR A 192 0.44 26.70 15.31
C THR A 192 0.58 26.46 13.81
N PHE A 193 1.28 27.35 13.09
CA PHE A 193 1.56 27.15 11.67
C PHE A 193 2.37 25.87 11.41
N LEU A 194 3.46 25.65 12.15
CA LEU A 194 4.35 24.51 11.95
C LEU A 194 3.69 23.17 12.29
N ASN A 195 2.69 23.16 13.17
CA ASN A 195 1.92 21.98 13.55
C ASN A 195 0.85 21.55 12.52
N LEU A 196 0.51 22.41 11.56
CA LEU A 196 -0.44 22.11 10.49
C LEU A 196 0.11 21.04 9.53
N LYS A 197 -0.80 20.26 8.92
CA LYS A 197 -0.46 19.38 7.79
C LYS A 197 -0.06 20.23 6.57
N TYR A 198 0.73 19.66 5.66
CA TYR A 198 1.22 20.38 4.46
C TYR A 198 0.11 21.09 3.66
N ALA A 199 -1.00 20.41 3.35
CA ALA A 199 -2.10 21.01 2.61
C ALA A 199 -2.75 22.19 3.35
N GLN A 200 -2.82 22.12 4.69
CA GLN A 200 -3.34 23.19 5.52
C GLN A 200 -2.39 24.40 5.55
N LYS A 201 -1.07 24.17 5.60
CA LYS A 201 -0.07 25.24 5.50
C LYS A 201 -0.18 25.99 4.17
N LYS A 202 -0.27 25.28 3.04
CA LYS A 202 -0.47 25.90 1.72
C LYS A 202 -1.76 26.73 1.67
N ASN A 203 -2.85 26.18 2.19
CA ASN A 203 -4.13 26.87 2.24
C ASN A 203 -4.06 28.15 3.09
N LEU A 204 -3.34 28.10 4.23
CA LEU A 204 -3.12 29.23 5.12
C LEU A 204 -2.30 30.35 4.47
N ILE A 205 -1.21 30.00 3.77
CA ILE A 205 -0.43 30.96 2.99
C ILE A 205 -1.30 31.64 1.92
N ALA A 206 -2.13 30.84 1.22
CA ALA A 206 -3.02 31.31 0.17
C ALA A 206 -4.09 32.29 0.72
N TYR A 207 -4.64 32.03 1.91
CA TYR A 207 -5.51 33.00 2.61
C TYR A 207 -4.81 34.35 2.83
N ILE A 208 -3.61 34.34 3.42
CA ILE A 208 -2.93 35.60 3.75
C ILE A 208 -2.53 36.36 2.49
N ARG A 209 -2.01 35.66 1.49
CA ARG A 209 -1.61 36.27 0.21
C ARG A 209 -2.80 36.92 -0.50
N SER A 210 -3.94 36.24 -0.54
CA SER A 210 -5.16 36.78 -1.16
C SER A 210 -5.75 37.95 -0.39
N ALA A 211 -5.71 37.95 0.95
CA ALA A 211 -6.13 39.07 1.78
C ALA A 211 -5.23 40.32 1.61
N LEU A 212 -3.91 40.16 1.52
CA LEU A 212 -3.00 41.26 1.21
C LEU A 212 -3.33 41.87 -0.17
N GLN A 213 -3.54 41.01 -1.16
CA GLN A 213 -3.83 41.45 -2.52
C GLN A 213 -5.21 42.12 -2.62
N SER A 214 -6.22 41.65 -1.87
CA SER A 214 -7.53 42.31 -1.84
C SER A 214 -7.44 43.71 -1.22
N LYS A 215 -6.61 43.93 -0.19
CA LYS A 215 -6.32 45.28 0.32
C LYS A 215 -5.62 46.17 -0.69
N LYS A 216 -4.61 45.65 -1.39
CA LYS A 216 -3.88 46.40 -2.42
C LYS A 216 -4.80 46.88 -3.56
N LEU A 217 -5.84 46.11 -3.87
CA LEU A 217 -6.78 46.39 -4.96
C LEU A 217 -8.09 47.08 -4.50
N ASP A 218 -8.24 47.37 -3.21
CA ASP A 218 -9.48 47.89 -2.60
C ASP A 218 -10.73 47.01 -2.85
N LEU A 219 -10.56 45.69 -2.66
CA LEU A 219 -11.58 44.65 -2.86
C LEU A 219 -11.89 43.84 -1.60
N GLN A 220 -11.71 44.42 -0.41
CA GLN A 220 -11.82 43.74 0.87
C GLN A 220 -13.25 43.25 1.14
N SER A 221 -14.27 44.03 0.78
CA SER A 221 -15.68 43.60 0.89
C SER A 221 -15.96 42.36 0.05
N LEU A 222 -15.57 42.40 -1.22
CA LEU A 222 -15.70 41.27 -2.15
C LEU A 222 -14.91 40.04 -1.67
N TYR A 223 -13.73 40.26 -1.08
CA TYR A 223 -12.95 39.17 -0.48
C TYR A 223 -13.72 38.49 0.66
N ARG A 224 -14.30 39.26 1.59
CA ARG A 224 -15.08 38.70 2.71
C ARG A 224 -16.30 37.93 2.25
N ASP A 225 -17.06 38.49 1.29
CA ASP A 225 -18.26 37.84 0.76
C ASP A 225 -17.93 36.47 0.14
N ILE A 226 -16.85 36.41 -0.65
CA ILE A 226 -16.42 35.16 -1.29
C ILE A 226 -15.75 34.20 -0.30
N HIS A 227 -15.02 34.71 0.69
CA HIS A 227 -14.45 33.88 1.75
C HIS A 227 -15.54 33.16 2.54
N GLU A 228 -16.58 33.89 2.92
CA GLU A 228 -17.73 33.33 3.63
C GLU A 228 -18.48 32.32 2.77
N GLU A 229 -18.75 32.65 1.50
CA GLU A 229 -19.42 31.71 0.59
C GLU A 229 -18.60 30.41 0.39
N LEU A 230 -17.30 30.50 0.14
CA LEU A 230 -16.44 29.32 -0.01
C LEU A 230 -16.33 28.51 1.29
N ARG A 231 -16.33 29.17 2.46
CA ARG A 231 -16.37 28.50 3.76
C ARG A 231 -17.64 27.69 3.93
N GLN A 232 -18.79 28.25 3.57
CA GLN A 232 -20.07 27.54 3.59
C GLN A 232 -20.04 26.30 2.68
N TRP A 233 -19.44 26.38 1.49
CA TRP A 233 -19.32 25.25 0.56
C TRP A 233 -18.41 24.13 1.07
N SER A 234 -17.49 24.47 1.98
CA SER A 234 -16.52 23.54 2.57
C SER A 234 -16.92 22.99 3.93
N SER A 235 -18.04 23.46 4.50
CA SER A 235 -18.45 23.14 5.87
C SER A 235 -19.67 22.21 5.90
N GLY A 236 -19.79 21.45 6.99
CA GLY A 236 -20.92 20.54 7.22
C GLY A 236 -20.87 19.22 6.44
N ALA A 237 -21.94 18.43 6.56
CA ALA A 237 -22.06 17.11 5.94
C ALA A 237 -22.26 17.17 4.41
N ASN A 238 -22.92 18.22 3.92
CA ASN A 238 -23.24 18.42 2.51
C ASN A 238 -22.17 19.22 1.75
N ARG A 239 -20.96 19.35 2.31
CA ARG A 239 -19.85 20.06 1.67
C ARG A 239 -19.49 19.44 0.31
N PHE A 240 -19.11 20.30 -0.63
CA PHE A 240 -18.66 19.93 -1.98
C PHE A 240 -17.32 20.59 -2.36
N LEU A 241 -16.80 21.44 -1.47
CA LEU A 241 -15.44 21.97 -1.51
C LEU A 241 -14.63 21.39 -0.35
N SER A 242 -13.35 21.10 -0.57
CA SER A 242 -12.47 20.69 0.52
C SER A 242 -12.09 21.89 1.39
N PRO A 243 -12.11 21.79 2.73
CA PRO A 243 -11.69 22.87 3.64
C PRO A 243 -10.27 23.39 3.35
N VAL A 244 -9.37 22.50 2.89
CA VAL A 244 -7.98 22.86 2.56
C VAL A 244 -7.81 23.48 1.18
N LYS A 245 -8.91 23.79 0.46
CA LYS A 245 -8.88 24.45 -0.85
C LYS A 245 -9.49 25.84 -0.86
N VAL A 246 -10.07 26.30 0.25
CA VAL A 246 -10.74 27.61 0.31
C VAL A 246 -9.76 28.75 0.06
N GLY A 247 -8.65 28.80 0.81
CA GLY A 247 -7.58 29.78 0.63
C GLY A 247 -6.95 29.69 -0.76
N ILE A 248 -6.80 28.48 -1.31
CA ILE A 248 -6.29 28.26 -2.68
C ILE A 248 -7.21 28.90 -3.72
N TRP A 249 -8.53 28.77 -3.56
CA TRP A 249 -9.49 29.42 -4.45
C TRP A 249 -9.49 30.94 -4.31
N LEU A 250 -9.39 31.46 -3.08
CA LEU A 250 -9.23 32.90 -2.85
C LEU A 250 -7.95 33.42 -3.53
N ASP A 251 -6.83 32.75 -3.34
CA ASP A 251 -5.56 33.11 -4.01
C ASP A 251 -5.71 33.08 -5.53
N ARG A 252 -6.36 32.06 -6.10
CA ARG A 252 -6.62 32.01 -7.55
C ARG A 252 -7.47 33.19 -8.03
N ILE A 253 -8.47 33.60 -7.27
CA ILE A 253 -9.37 34.71 -7.62
C ILE A 253 -8.65 36.06 -7.49
N PHE A 254 -7.77 36.22 -6.50
CA PHE A 254 -7.17 37.52 -6.15
C PHE A 254 -5.72 37.71 -6.66
N ARG A 255 -4.94 36.67 -6.94
CA ARG A 255 -3.49 36.77 -7.24
C ARG A 255 -3.08 37.06 -8.70
N GLY A 256 -3.99 37.00 -9.68
CA GLY A 256 -3.64 37.30 -11.08
C GLY A 256 -3.57 38.79 -11.43
N GLU A 257 -3.13 39.15 -12.64
CA GLU A 257 -3.21 40.52 -13.21
C GLU A 257 -4.60 40.84 -13.79
N TYR A 258 -5.63 40.14 -13.33
CA TYR A 258 -6.99 40.37 -13.82
C TYR A 258 -7.48 41.74 -13.39
N SER A 259 -8.09 42.46 -14.34
CA SER A 259 -8.83 43.67 -14.05
C SER A 259 -9.94 43.40 -13.03
N ILE A 260 -10.32 44.41 -12.26
CA ILE A 260 -11.41 44.31 -11.27
C ILE A 260 -12.70 43.80 -11.96
N LYS A 261 -12.98 44.25 -13.17
CA LYS A 261 -14.13 43.81 -13.98
C LYS A 261 -14.05 42.31 -14.31
N ALA A 262 -12.89 41.81 -14.73
CA ALA A 262 -12.72 40.39 -15.04
C ALA A 262 -12.90 39.51 -13.79
N ARG A 263 -12.43 39.94 -12.63
CA ARG A 263 -12.64 39.22 -11.35
C ARG A 263 -14.12 39.15 -10.98
N ARG A 264 -14.82 40.28 -11.04
CA ARG A 264 -16.26 40.32 -10.76
C ARG A 264 -17.04 39.42 -11.72
N ALA A 265 -16.70 39.44 -13.02
CA ALA A 265 -17.32 38.57 -14.01
C ALA A 265 -17.06 37.08 -13.74
N PHE A 266 -15.83 36.72 -13.36
CA PHE A 266 -15.49 35.35 -12.97
C PHE A 266 -16.31 34.89 -11.76
N ILE A 267 -16.39 35.73 -10.72
CA ILE A 267 -17.12 35.44 -9.48
C ILE A 267 -18.62 35.28 -9.75
N MET A 268 -19.23 36.24 -10.45
CA MET A 268 -20.68 36.27 -10.68
C MET A 268 -21.14 35.26 -11.74
N GLY A 269 -20.25 34.86 -12.65
CA GLY A 269 -20.54 33.89 -13.71
C GLY A 269 -19.88 32.54 -13.47
N THR A 270 -18.60 32.44 -13.81
CA THR A 270 -17.85 31.17 -13.88
C THR A 270 -17.84 30.40 -12.56
N LEU A 271 -17.64 31.08 -11.43
CA LEU A 271 -17.61 30.44 -10.11
C LEU A 271 -18.97 29.85 -9.74
N GLY A 272 -20.07 30.50 -10.13
CA GLY A 272 -21.43 29.96 -10.00
C GLY A 272 -21.64 28.68 -10.82
N THR A 273 -21.08 28.60 -12.02
CA THR A 273 -21.08 27.36 -12.82
C THR A 273 -20.28 26.26 -12.14
N TYR A 274 -19.10 26.58 -11.61
CA TYR A 274 -18.28 25.62 -10.85
C TYR A 274 -18.99 25.09 -9.62
N LYS A 275 -19.68 25.95 -8.86
CA LYS A 275 -20.51 25.55 -7.72
C LYS A 275 -21.51 24.46 -8.11
N LYS A 276 -22.29 24.69 -9.18
CA LYS A 276 -23.29 23.73 -9.68
C LYS A 276 -22.66 22.39 -10.06
N GLU A 277 -21.55 22.43 -10.79
CA GLU A 277 -20.84 21.22 -11.22
C GLU A 277 -20.20 20.46 -10.05
N TRP A 278 -19.64 21.15 -9.06
CA TRP A 278 -19.10 20.51 -7.85
C TRP A 278 -20.18 19.88 -7.00
N MET A 279 -21.33 20.55 -6.84
CA MET A 279 -22.50 19.98 -6.16
C MET A 279 -23.00 18.72 -6.88
N LYS A 280 -23.08 18.76 -8.22
CA LYS A 280 -23.50 17.60 -9.02
C LYS A 280 -22.57 16.41 -8.83
N VAL A 281 -21.26 16.62 -8.96
CA VAL A 281 -20.23 15.58 -8.74
C VAL A 281 -20.28 15.06 -7.29
N ARG A 282 -20.45 15.94 -6.30
CA ARG A 282 -20.62 15.55 -4.90
C ARG A 282 -21.85 14.65 -4.68
N ALA A 283 -22.98 14.99 -5.30
CA ALA A 283 -24.21 14.21 -5.19
C ALA A 283 -24.07 12.84 -5.86
N GLN A 284 -23.43 12.77 -7.04
CA GLN A 284 -23.11 11.50 -7.70
C GLN A 284 -22.20 10.60 -6.83
N PHE A 285 -21.23 11.19 -6.13
CA PHE A 285 -20.41 10.46 -5.16
C PHE A 285 -21.25 9.89 -4.01
N ASP A 286 -22.23 10.62 -3.46
CA ASP A 286 -23.14 10.08 -2.43
C ASP A 286 -23.96 8.89 -2.95
N VAL A 287 -24.45 8.98 -4.19
CA VAL A 287 -25.18 7.88 -4.84
C VAL A 287 -24.28 6.66 -4.97
N ILE A 288 -23.08 6.80 -5.51
CA ILE A 288 -22.11 5.71 -5.63
C ILE A 288 -21.81 5.08 -4.27
N ARG A 289 -21.54 5.89 -3.24
CA ARG A 289 -21.25 5.38 -1.90
C ARG A 289 -22.42 4.57 -1.34
N ARG A 290 -23.65 5.03 -1.54
CA ARG A 290 -24.85 4.33 -1.11
C ARG A 290 -25.04 3.02 -1.89
N GLU A 291 -24.86 3.05 -3.20
CA GLU A 291 -24.94 1.84 -4.04
C GLU A 291 -23.90 0.81 -3.62
N MET A 292 -22.65 1.21 -3.36
CA MET A 292 -21.61 0.31 -2.85
C MET A 292 -21.89 -0.23 -1.45
N GLN A 293 -22.61 0.53 -0.61
CA GLN A 293 -23.06 0.03 0.70
C GLN A 293 -24.18 -1.00 0.57
N ILE A 294 -25.06 -0.88 -0.44
CA ILE A 294 -26.19 -1.79 -0.65
C ILE A 294 -25.76 -3.04 -1.43
N LYS A 295 -25.03 -2.87 -2.52
CA LYS A 295 -24.65 -3.94 -3.46
C LYS A 295 -23.29 -4.57 -3.18
N GLY A 296 -22.52 -3.98 -2.27
CA GLY A 296 -21.11 -4.30 -2.08
C GLY A 296 -20.19 -3.45 -2.96
N ILE A 297 -18.91 -3.39 -2.60
CA ILE A 297 -17.90 -2.69 -3.38
C ILE A 297 -17.53 -3.60 -4.57
N PRO A 298 -17.57 -3.10 -5.83
CA PRO A 298 -17.13 -3.87 -6.98
C PRO A 298 -15.71 -4.39 -6.80
N GLN A 299 -15.46 -5.61 -7.28
CA GLN A 299 -14.15 -6.23 -7.17
C GLN A 299 -13.03 -5.34 -7.71
N GLY A 300 -11.90 -5.31 -6.99
CA GLY A 300 -10.73 -4.50 -7.28
C GLY A 300 -10.91 -3.01 -7.00
N PHE A 301 -12.14 -2.49 -6.93
CA PHE A 301 -12.37 -1.07 -6.67
C PHE A 301 -12.16 -0.72 -5.20
N TRP A 302 -11.74 0.52 -4.93
CA TRP A 302 -11.60 1.04 -3.56
C TRP A 302 -12.59 2.18 -3.31
N LEU A 303 -13.22 2.14 -2.14
CA LEU A 303 -14.12 3.18 -1.68
C LEU A 303 -13.32 4.29 -0.98
N VAL A 304 -13.21 5.47 -1.59
CA VAL A 304 -12.56 6.62 -0.94
C VAL A 304 -13.49 7.32 0.05
N ASP A 305 -12.88 7.95 1.06
CA ASP A 305 -13.62 8.84 1.94
C ASP A 305 -13.91 10.20 1.29
N LEU A 306 -14.77 10.99 1.94
CA LEU A 306 -15.21 12.27 1.39
C LEU A 306 -14.07 13.31 1.36
N ASP A 307 -13.18 13.30 2.34
CA ASP A 307 -12.12 14.31 2.44
C ASP A 307 -11.03 14.07 1.40
N GLU A 308 -10.69 12.81 1.13
CA GLU A 308 -9.81 12.40 0.04
C GLU A 308 -10.44 12.77 -1.31
N PHE A 309 -11.70 12.39 -1.55
CA PHE A 309 -12.41 12.70 -2.78
C PHE A 309 -12.47 14.21 -3.06
N LEU A 310 -12.83 15.02 -2.05
CA LEU A 310 -12.82 16.48 -2.19
C LEU A 310 -11.39 17.05 -2.23
N GLY A 311 -10.39 16.33 -1.75
CA GLY A 311 -8.98 16.66 -1.87
C GLY A 311 -8.47 16.61 -3.32
N TRP A 312 -9.05 15.76 -4.17
CA TRP A 312 -8.64 15.61 -5.56
C TRP A 312 -8.99 16.81 -6.46
N PRO A 313 -8.24 17.06 -7.55
CA PRO A 313 -8.65 17.93 -8.64
C PRO A 313 -9.98 17.49 -9.25
N TYR A 314 -10.71 18.43 -9.86
CA TYR A 314 -12.05 18.17 -10.38
C TYR A 314 -12.10 17.06 -11.44
N ALA A 315 -11.12 17.01 -12.34
CA ALA A 315 -11.04 15.98 -13.38
C ALA A 315 -10.87 14.57 -12.79
N GLN A 316 -9.99 14.43 -11.80
CA GLN A 316 -9.79 13.18 -11.06
C GLN A 316 -11.09 12.73 -10.36
N ARG A 317 -11.79 13.63 -9.67
CA ARG A 317 -13.11 13.33 -9.07
C ARG A 317 -14.12 12.81 -10.08
N ARG A 318 -14.20 13.44 -11.25
CA ARG A 318 -15.11 13.02 -12.32
C ARG A 318 -14.77 11.63 -12.85
N SER A 319 -13.49 11.38 -13.15
CA SER A 319 -13.06 10.08 -13.65
C SER A 319 -13.34 8.95 -12.66
N TYR A 320 -13.15 9.20 -11.35
CA TYR A 320 -13.52 8.24 -10.30
C TYR A 320 -15.02 7.92 -10.30
N ILE A 321 -15.89 8.94 -10.43
CA ILE A 321 -17.34 8.73 -10.49
C ILE A 321 -17.75 7.95 -11.71
N THR A 322 -17.20 8.27 -12.88
CA THR A 322 -17.50 7.58 -14.13
C THR A 322 -17.10 6.11 -14.04
N GLU A 323 -15.89 5.81 -13.58
CA GLU A 323 -15.41 4.44 -13.44
C GLU A 323 -16.20 3.64 -12.39
N ALA A 324 -16.47 4.24 -11.23
CA ALA A 324 -17.29 3.62 -10.20
C ALA A 324 -18.71 3.29 -10.70
N SER A 325 -19.30 4.19 -11.48
CA SER A 325 -20.64 4.01 -12.04
C SER A 325 -20.66 2.92 -13.12
N GLY A 326 -19.64 2.87 -13.98
CA GLY A 326 -19.47 1.80 -14.98
C GLY A 326 -19.36 0.42 -14.32
N ARG A 327 -18.58 0.32 -13.23
CA ARG A 327 -18.42 -0.93 -12.46
C ARG A 327 -19.68 -1.37 -11.72
N LEU A 328 -20.49 -0.44 -11.23
CA LEU A 328 -21.75 -0.75 -10.55
C LEU A 328 -22.87 -1.20 -11.51
N GLY A 329 -22.62 -1.24 -12.82
CA GLY A 329 -23.52 -1.85 -13.79
C GLY A 329 -24.85 -1.12 -13.91
N THR A 330 -24.83 0.22 -14.03
CA THR A 330 -26.01 0.97 -14.50
C THR A 330 -26.30 0.78 -15.99
N SER A 331 -25.50 -0.04 -16.69
CA SER A 331 -25.77 -0.53 -18.05
C SER A 331 -26.23 -1.98 -17.97
N HIS A 332 -27.47 -2.24 -18.39
CA HIS A 332 -28.14 -3.54 -18.34
C HIS A 332 -28.01 -4.36 -19.64
N GLU A 333 -27.06 -4.03 -20.52
CA GLU A 333 -26.87 -4.79 -21.75
C GLU A 333 -25.98 -6.01 -21.51
N LYS A 334 -26.32 -7.14 -22.15
CA LYS A 334 -25.48 -8.34 -22.17
C LYS A 334 -24.17 -7.98 -22.89
N GLU A 335 -23.13 -7.75 -22.10
CA GLU A 335 -21.79 -7.51 -22.61
C GLU A 335 -21.22 -8.77 -23.28
N GLU A 336 -20.53 -8.58 -24.41
CA GLU A 336 -19.77 -9.66 -25.06
C GLU A 336 -18.75 -10.21 -24.05
N PRO A 337 -18.73 -11.53 -23.80
CA PRO A 337 -17.83 -12.12 -22.80
C PRO A 337 -16.34 -11.76 -22.97
N THR A 338 -15.81 -11.75 -24.20
CA THR A 338 -14.44 -11.30 -24.50
C THR A 338 -14.16 -9.88 -23.98
N LEU A 339 -15.09 -8.96 -24.24
CA LEU A 339 -14.99 -7.56 -23.86
C LEU A 339 -15.05 -7.39 -22.34
N LYS A 340 -15.97 -8.11 -21.68
CA LYS A 340 -16.06 -8.15 -20.21
C LYS A 340 -14.71 -8.47 -19.59
N TYR A 341 -14.04 -9.51 -20.08
CA TYR A 341 -12.76 -9.92 -19.51
C TYR A 341 -11.61 -8.98 -19.83
N ILE A 342 -11.56 -8.38 -21.03
CA ILE A 342 -10.60 -7.32 -21.33
C ILE A 342 -10.76 -6.17 -20.34
N LYS A 343 -12.00 -5.77 -20.02
CA LYS A 343 -12.28 -4.74 -19.02
C LYS A 343 -11.84 -5.18 -17.62
N MET A 344 -12.06 -6.42 -17.23
CA MET A 344 -11.57 -6.95 -15.94
C MET A 344 -10.03 -6.94 -15.87
N ASP A 345 -9.36 -7.28 -16.96
CA ASP A 345 -7.89 -7.24 -17.05
C ASP A 345 -7.33 -5.82 -16.87
N ILE A 346 -7.94 -4.83 -17.54
CA ILE A 346 -7.58 -3.43 -17.39
C ILE A 346 -7.84 -2.95 -15.96
N ARG A 347 -9.02 -3.26 -15.40
CA ARG A 347 -9.41 -2.86 -14.05
C ARG A 347 -8.43 -3.42 -13.02
N HIS A 348 -8.07 -4.69 -13.13
CA HIS A 348 -7.09 -5.30 -12.25
C HIS A 348 -5.74 -4.56 -12.25
N ASP A 349 -5.23 -4.20 -13.42
CA ASP A 349 -3.96 -3.47 -13.51
C ASP A 349 -4.10 -2.03 -12.96
N LEU A 350 -5.24 -1.35 -13.18
CA LEU A 350 -5.53 -0.06 -12.53
C LEU A 350 -5.59 -0.17 -10.99
N ASP A 351 -6.25 -1.20 -10.49
CA ASP A 351 -6.52 -1.40 -9.07
C ASP A 351 -5.27 -1.88 -8.30
N SER A 352 -4.39 -2.61 -8.98
CA SER A 352 -3.06 -2.99 -8.50
C SER A 352 -1.98 -1.92 -8.76
N LYS A 353 -2.36 -0.78 -9.36
CA LYS A 353 -1.48 0.33 -9.73
C LYS A 353 -0.35 -0.06 -10.70
N ASP A 354 -0.54 -1.11 -11.50
CA ASP A 354 0.31 -1.45 -12.64
C ASP A 354 -0.06 -0.57 -13.84
N TRP A 355 0.28 0.73 -13.73
CA TRP A 355 -0.12 1.74 -14.71
C TRP A 355 0.34 1.42 -16.13
N ASP A 356 1.56 0.89 -16.29
CA ASP A 356 2.09 0.49 -17.60
C ASP A 356 1.33 -0.73 -18.17
N GLY A 357 0.93 -1.67 -17.31
CA GLY A 357 0.08 -2.81 -17.69
C GLY A 357 -1.27 -2.33 -18.19
N ALA A 358 -1.94 -1.48 -17.42
CA ALA A 358 -3.22 -0.89 -17.77
C ALA A 358 -3.15 -0.08 -19.07
N GLU A 359 -2.13 0.76 -19.26
CA GLU A 359 -1.94 1.57 -20.47
C GLU A 359 -1.85 0.70 -21.73
N ARG A 360 -1.02 -0.36 -21.71
CA ARG A 360 -0.91 -1.31 -22.83
C ARG A 360 -2.23 -2.03 -23.13
N LEU A 361 -2.90 -2.52 -22.09
CA LEU A 361 -4.18 -3.21 -22.25
C LEU A 361 -5.26 -2.28 -22.80
N ILE A 362 -5.30 -1.02 -22.35
CA ILE A 362 -6.22 0.00 -22.86
C ILE A 362 -5.93 0.32 -24.33
N GLN A 363 -4.66 0.46 -24.70
CA GLN A 363 -4.29 0.73 -26.09
C GLN A 363 -4.76 -0.41 -27.01
N HIS A 364 -4.44 -1.65 -26.65
CA HIS A 364 -4.89 -2.82 -27.42
C HIS A 364 -6.42 -2.96 -27.46
N ALA A 365 -7.09 -2.69 -26.34
CA ALA A 365 -8.55 -2.71 -26.27
C ALA A 365 -9.19 -1.63 -27.16
N LYS A 366 -8.60 -0.44 -27.27
CA LYS A 366 -9.07 0.64 -28.15
C LYS A 366 -8.89 0.33 -29.63
N GLU A 367 -7.89 -0.45 -30.02
CA GLU A 367 -7.73 -0.92 -31.40
C GLU A 367 -8.90 -1.83 -31.82
N LYS A 368 -9.36 -2.68 -30.90
CA LYS A 368 -10.45 -3.63 -31.15
C LYS A 368 -11.85 -3.04 -30.89
N TYR A 369 -11.99 -2.17 -29.89
CA TYR A 369 -13.25 -1.59 -29.43
C TYR A 369 -13.14 -0.06 -29.27
N PRO A 370 -12.94 0.70 -30.36
CA PRO A 370 -12.61 2.14 -30.31
C PRO A 370 -13.70 3.03 -29.72
N TYR A 371 -14.95 2.57 -29.70
CA TYR A 371 -16.11 3.34 -29.24
C TYR A 371 -16.67 2.89 -27.88
N ASP A 372 -15.99 1.95 -27.21
CA ASP A 372 -16.44 1.47 -25.90
C ASP A 372 -16.21 2.54 -24.81
N LEU A 373 -17.31 2.91 -24.15
CA LEU A 373 -17.31 4.00 -23.17
C LEU A 373 -16.58 3.63 -21.87
N ASP A 374 -16.56 2.35 -21.48
CA ASP A 374 -15.86 1.93 -20.27
C ASP A 374 -14.35 1.92 -20.50
N ILE A 375 -13.89 1.49 -21.68
CA ILE A 375 -12.48 1.58 -22.08
C ILE A 375 -12.02 3.05 -22.10
N ALA A 376 -12.86 3.95 -22.62
CA ALA A 376 -12.59 5.39 -22.56
C ALA A 376 -12.57 5.94 -21.12
N SER A 377 -13.48 5.47 -20.26
CA SER A 377 -13.51 5.80 -18.82
C SER A 377 -12.22 5.37 -18.13
N MET A 378 -11.81 4.12 -18.31
CA MET A 378 -10.59 3.56 -17.74
C MET A 378 -9.33 4.31 -18.20
N ALA A 379 -9.27 4.72 -19.48
CA ALA A 379 -8.20 5.58 -19.98
C ALA A 379 -8.15 6.94 -19.28
N THR A 380 -9.31 7.58 -19.10
CA THR A 380 -9.41 8.87 -18.40
C THR A 380 -9.06 8.72 -16.91
N PHE A 381 -9.45 7.60 -16.31
CA PHE A 381 -9.12 7.27 -14.93
C PHE A 381 -7.60 7.12 -14.74
N LEU A 382 -6.94 6.36 -15.62
CA LEU A 382 -5.48 6.19 -15.66
C LEU A 382 -4.79 7.55 -15.72
N GLU A 383 -5.17 8.40 -16.68
CA GLU A 383 -4.57 9.73 -16.92
C GLU A 383 -4.60 10.61 -15.66
N HIS A 384 -5.67 10.54 -14.87
CA HIS A 384 -5.85 11.42 -13.70
C HIS A 384 -5.40 10.81 -12.37
N HIS A 385 -5.11 9.51 -12.30
CA HIS A 385 -4.74 8.82 -11.07
C HIS A 385 -3.31 8.26 -11.09
N ARG A 386 -2.67 8.14 -12.25
CA ARG A 386 -1.24 7.88 -12.31
C ARG A 386 -0.51 9.04 -11.66
N ASN A 387 0.18 8.77 -10.55
CA ASN A 387 1.11 9.74 -9.98
C ASN A 387 2.31 9.79 -10.93
N ASP A 388 2.40 10.82 -11.76
CA ASP A 388 3.59 11.06 -12.57
C ASP A 388 4.75 11.39 -11.62
N ASN A 389 5.46 10.37 -11.16
CA ASN A 389 6.78 10.55 -10.57
C ASN A 389 7.74 10.67 -11.76
N PRO A 390 8.29 11.87 -12.07
CA PRO A 390 9.06 12.09 -13.29
C PRO A 390 10.33 11.25 -13.41
N GLN A 391 10.73 10.56 -12.33
CA GLN A 391 11.90 9.68 -12.30
C GLN A 391 11.65 8.27 -12.85
N GLU A 392 10.41 7.85 -13.05
CA GLU A 392 10.10 6.54 -13.65
C GLU A 392 10.09 6.58 -15.18
N HIS A 393 9.86 7.75 -15.76
CA HIS A 393 9.87 7.99 -17.21
C HIS A 393 11.19 8.62 -17.64
N GLY A 394 12.15 7.79 -18.05
CA GLY A 394 13.38 8.29 -18.68
C GLY A 394 14.59 7.39 -18.60
N VAL A 395 14.60 6.36 -17.74
CA VAL A 395 15.67 5.37 -17.72
C VAL A 395 15.20 4.17 -18.53
N THR A 396 15.80 3.96 -19.71
CA THR A 396 15.68 2.68 -20.41
C THR A 396 16.14 1.60 -19.43
N PRO A 397 15.27 0.67 -19.02
CA PRO A 397 15.64 -0.30 -18.00
C PRO A 397 16.82 -1.14 -18.53
N ASP A 398 17.96 -1.06 -17.86
CA ASP A 398 19.11 -1.90 -18.15
C ASP A 398 18.75 -3.34 -17.80
N LEU A 399 18.79 -4.23 -18.80
CA LEU A 399 18.46 -5.65 -18.66
C LEU A 399 19.18 -6.30 -17.49
N GLN A 400 20.47 -5.99 -17.28
CA GLN A 400 21.26 -6.59 -16.21
C GLN A 400 20.81 -6.09 -14.83
N ASN A 401 20.55 -4.79 -14.69
CA ASN A 401 19.98 -4.23 -13.47
C ASN A 401 18.57 -4.79 -13.20
N THR A 402 17.70 -4.86 -14.21
CA THR A 402 16.35 -5.44 -14.07
C THR A 402 16.40 -6.90 -13.62
N LEU A 403 17.22 -7.75 -14.26
CA LEU A 403 17.39 -9.14 -13.83
C LEU A 403 17.94 -9.26 -12.40
N ARG A 404 18.90 -8.39 -12.02
CA ARG A 404 19.46 -8.36 -10.66
C ARG A 404 18.39 -7.98 -9.63
N GLU A 405 17.58 -6.97 -9.93
CA GLU A 405 16.47 -6.54 -9.08
C GLU A 405 15.41 -7.63 -8.93
N MET A 406 14.99 -8.25 -10.03
CA MET A 406 14.05 -9.38 -10.03
C MET A 406 14.56 -10.53 -9.16
N ARG A 407 15.82 -10.95 -9.35
CA ARG A 407 16.45 -12.00 -8.52
C ARG A 407 16.52 -11.61 -7.05
N SER A 408 16.85 -10.35 -6.75
CA SER A 408 16.89 -9.83 -5.38
C SER A 408 15.51 -9.83 -4.71
N MET A 409 14.46 -9.51 -5.47
CA MET A 409 13.07 -9.57 -4.96
C MET A 409 12.65 -11.01 -4.70
N VAL A 410 12.90 -11.92 -5.66
CA VAL A 410 12.60 -13.36 -5.49
C VAL A 410 13.33 -13.94 -4.28
N SER A 411 14.62 -13.61 -4.07
CA SER A 411 15.38 -14.10 -2.92
C SER A 411 14.88 -13.57 -1.57
N LYS A 412 14.08 -12.50 -1.57
CA LYS A 412 13.45 -11.93 -0.36
C LYS A 412 12.06 -12.50 -0.08
N LEU A 413 11.52 -13.34 -0.96
CA LEU A 413 10.24 -14.02 -0.73
C LEU A 413 10.40 -15.10 0.35
N PRO A 414 9.34 -15.42 1.11
CA PRO A 414 9.29 -16.62 1.94
C PRO A 414 9.66 -17.86 1.13
N SER A 415 10.40 -18.79 1.74
CA SER A 415 10.88 -20.01 1.06
C SER A 415 9.74 -20.81 0.41
N SER A 416 8.56 -20.83 1.05
CA SER A 416 7.35 -21.47 0.56
C SER A 416 6.79 -20.87 -0.74
N LEU A 417 7.14 -19.62 -1.06
CA LEU A 417 6.70 -18.93 -2.29
C LEU A 417 7.79 -18.83 -3.36
N GLN A 418 9.07 -18.98 -2.99
CA GLN A 418 10.17 -18.82 -3.95
C GLN A 418 10.04 -19.77 -5.14
N ARG A 419 9.73 -21.05 -4.90
CA ARG A 419 9.56 -22.04 -5.97
C ARG A 419 8.41 -21.67 -6.90
N LEU A 420 7.24 -21.38 -6.33
CA LEU A 420 6.04 -20.98 -7.05
C LEU A 420 6.30 -19.77 -7.96
N TYR A 421 6.93 -18.72 -7.42
CA TYR A 421 7.23 -17.50 -8.18
C TYR A 421 8.26 -17.76 -9.28
N VAL A 422 9.36 -18.45 -8.98
CA VAL A 422 10.39 -18.77 -9.99
C VAL A 422 9.80 -19.57 -11.14
N GLN A 423 8.98 -20.58 -10.83
CA GLN A 423 8.35 -21.42 -11.85
C GLN A 423 7.39 -20.60 -12.70
N ALA A 424 6.47 -19.83 -12.10
CA ALA A 424 5.57 -18.94 -12.83
C ALA A 424 6.31 -17.92 -13.72
N MET A 425 7.38 -17.31 -13.21
CA MET A 425 8.20 -16.35 -13.94
C MET A 425 8.94 -17.00 -15.12
N SER A 426 9.46 -18.22 -14.94
CA SER A 426 10.16 -18.95 -15.99
C SER A 426 9.24 -19.39 -17.14
N GLU A 427 7.95 -19.54 -16.86
CA GLU A 427 6.93 -19.89 -17.85
C GLU A 427 6.40 -18.67 -18.63
N GLY A 428 6.71 -17.44 -18.17
CA GLY A 428 6.47 -16.19 -18.87
C GLY A 428 5.46 -15.26 -18.20
N TYR A 429 5.26 -14.08 -18.79
CA TYR A 429 4.45 -13.01 -18.21
C TYR A 429 2.99 -13.43 -17.96
N ALA A 430 2.35 -14.16 -18.89
CA ALA A 430 0.95 -14.54 -18.77
C ALA A 430 0.68 -15.41 -17.51
N VAL A 431 1.52 -16.42 -17.26
CA VAL A 431 1.38 -17.32 -16.10
C VAL A 431 1.67 -16.57 -14.81
N PHE A 432 2.72 -15.76 -14.79
CA PHE A 432 3.03 -14.93 -13.63
C PHE A 432 1.92 -13.92 -13.33
N ARG A 433 1.35 -13.27 -14.35
CA ARG A 433 0.23 -12.35 -14.20
C ARG A 433 -0.97 -13.07 -13.55
N ALA A 434 -1.34 -14.24 -14.05
CA ALA A 434 -2.42 -15.04 -13.46
C ALA A 434 -2.19 -15.30 -11.97
N LEU A 435 -0.98 -15.73 -11.59
CA LEU A 435 -0.60 -15.89 -10.18
C LEU A 435 -0.73 -14.59 -9.37
N THR A 436 -0.28 -13.46 -9.92
CA THR A 436 -0.38 -12.16 -9.22
C THR A 436 -1.82 -11.73 -9.01
N VAL A 437 -2.73 -12.01 -9.94
CA VAL A 437 -4.17 -11.72 -9.80
C VAL A 437 -4.78 -12.53 -8.66
N LEU A 438 -4.53 -13.85 -8.63
CA LEU A 438 -5.03 -14.76 -7.60
C LEU A 438 -4.56 -14.35 -6.19
N MET A 439 -3.31 -13.89 -6.09
CA MET A 439 -2.71 -13.41 -4.85
C MET A 439 -3.25 -12.03 -4.46
N TYR A 440 -3.47 -11.12 -5.41
CA TYR A 440 -4.05 -9.80 -5.15
C TYR A 440 -5.48 -9.89 -4.58
N ASN A 441 -6.26 -10.88 -5.00
CA ASN A 441 -7.62 -11.08 -4.50
C ASN A 441 -7.66 -11.22 -2.96
N ARG A 442 -6.68 -11.88 -2.33
CA ARG A 442 -6.56 -11.93 -0.85
C ARG A 442 -6.45 -10.53 -0.25
N VAL A 443 -5.60 -9.67 -0.80
CA VAL A 443 -5.42 -8.27 -0.34
C VAL A 443 -6.71 -7.49 -0.48
N TRP A 444 -7.38 -7.60 -1.64
CA TRP A 444 -8.65 -6.93 -1.85
C TRP A 444 -9.73 -7.40 -0.86
N LEU A 445 -9.84 -8.71 -0.62
CA LEU A 445 -10.81 -9.30 0.31
C LEU A 445 -10.57 -8.88 1.77
N HIS A 446 -9.33 -8.68 2.20
CA HIS A 446 -9.00 -8.15 3.53
C HIS A 446 -9.29 -6.65 3.65
N GLU A 447 -8.74 -5.83 2.74
CA GLU A 447 -8.72 -4.39 2.95
C GLU A 447 -9.99 -3.67 2.48
N LYS A 448 -10.49 -4.08 1.31
CA LYS A 448 -11.51 -3.32 0.57
C LYS A 448 -12.86 -3.99 0.72
N GLY A 449 -12.91 -5.30 0.46
CA GLY A 449 -14.11 -6.11 0.63
C GLY A 449 -14.44 -6.41 2.09
N ARG A 450 -13.43 -6.50 2.97
CA ARG A 450 -13.55 -6.90 4.38
C ARG A 450 -14.32 -8.23 4.56
N TYR A 451 -14.13 -9.15 3.63
CA TYR A 451 -14.74 -10.48 3.63
C TYR A 451 -13.84 -11.55 4.27
N LEU A 452 -12.54 -11.28 4.41
CA LEU A 452 -11.57 -12.15 5.07
C LEU A 452 -10.92 -11.44 6.26
N SER A 453 -10.57 -12.24 7.27
CA SER A 453 -9.65 -11.86 8.36
C SER A 453 -8.64 -12.98 8.57
N GLU A 454 -7.50 -12.66 9.15
CA GLU A 454 -6.43 -13.63 9.37
C GLU A 454 -6.85 -14.73 10.34
N GLU A 455 -7.60 -14.39 11.40
CA GLU A 455 -8.15 -15.38 12.33
C GLU A 455 -9.14 -16.32 11.63
N GLY A 456 -9.98 -15.76 10.75
CA GLY A 456 -10.94 -16.54 9.96
C GLY A 456 -10.23 -17.48 8.97
N GLU A 457 -9.18 -17.03 8.31
CA GLU A 457 -8.34 -17.87 7.45
C GLU A 457 -7.75 -19.06 8.23
N VAL A 458 -7.18 -18.80 9.40
CA VAL A 458 -6.62 -19.84 10.29
C VAL A 458 -7.70 -20.83 10.74
N GLU A 459 -8.89 -20.36 11.07
CA GLU A 459 -10.03 -21.23 11.42
C GLU A 459 -10.44 -22.12 10.25
N GLN A 460 -10.56 -21.57 9.04
CA GLN A 460 -10.91 -22.34 7.84
C GLN A 460 -9.86 -23.40 7.51
N VAL A 461 -8.56 -23.10 7.67
CA VAL A 461 -7.48 -24.07 7.46
C VAL A 461 -7.54 -25.21 8.49
N LYS A 462 -7.85 -24.91 9.75
CA LYS A 462 -7.94 -25.91 10.83
C LYS A 462 -9.22 -26.75 10.77
N ASN A 463 -10.25 -26.28 10.05
CA ASN A 463 -11.50 -26.99 9.92
C ASN A 463 -11.34 -28.28 9.10
N ARG A 464 -11.40 -29.43 9.78
CA ARG A 464 -11.25 -30.76 9.16
C ARG A 464 -12.30 -31.04 8.09
N GLU A 465 -13.48 -30.42 8.18
CA GLU A 465 -14.53 -30.59 7.18
C GLU A 465 -14.14 -29.98 5.84
N ASN A 466 -13.40 -28.88 5.82
CA ASN A 466 -12.94 -28.26 4.56
C ASN A 466 -12.02 -29.22 3.79
N LYS A 467 -11.05 -29.84 4.47
CA LYS A 467 -10.17 -30.83 3.82
C LYS A 467 -10.93 -32.09 3.36
N LYS A 468 -11.95 -32.52 4.11
CA LYS A 468 -12.83 -33.62 3.71
C LYS A 468 -13.66 -33.24 2.49
N LYS A 469 -14.23 -32.03 2.44
CA LYS A 469 -14.95 -31.49 1.28
C LYS A 469 -14.06 -31.39 0.06
N THR A 470 -12.82 -30.91 0.18
CA THR A 470 -11.86 -30.86 -0.94
C THR A 470 -11.62 -32.25 -1.54
N ARG A 471 -11.42 -33.29 -0.71
CA ARG A 471 -11.31 -34.68 -1.21
C ARG A 471 -12.58 -35.14 -1.93
N THR A 472 -13.74 -34.79 -1.38
CA THR A 472 -15.02 -35.08 -2.02
C THR A 472 -15.09 -34.40 -3.39
N TYR A 473 -14.76 -33.11 -3.50
CA TYR A 473 -14.80 -32.37 -4.77
C TYR A 473 -13.91 -32.98 -5.85
N MET A 474 -12.72 -33.46 -5.48
CA MET A 474 -11.82 -34.16 -6.41
C MET A 474 -12.42 -35.45 -7.01
N THR A 475 -13.41 -36.06 -6.34
CA THR A 475 -14.01 -37.34 -6.76
C THR A 475 -15.40 -37.21 -7.36
N VAL A 476 -16.24 -36.33 -6.81
CA VAL A 476 -17.65 -36.19 -7.21
C VAL A 476 -17.97 -34.85 -7.89
N GLY A 477 -16.98 -33.97 -8.02
CA GLY A 477 -17.13 -32.64 -8.63
C GLY A 477 -17.41 -31.53 -7.61
N HIS A 478 -17.21 -30.29 -8.08
CA HIS A 478 -17.36 -29.08 -7.29
C HIS A 478 -18.82 -28.64 -7.11
N SER A 479 -19.05 -27.86 -6.06
CA SER A 479 -20.33 -27.24 -5.72
C SER A 479 -20.52 -25.87 -6.38
N GLN A 480 -21.75 -25.35 -6.34
CA GLN A 480 -22.11 -23.96 -6.71
C GLN A 480 -22.07 -22.99 -5.52
N GLU A 481 -21.53 -23.41 -4.38
CA GLU A 481 -21.37 -22.55 -3.21
C GLU A 481 -19.95 -21.95 -3.17
N ILE A 482 -19.72 -21.07 -2.18
CA ILE A 482 -18.36 -20.60 -1.90
C ILE A 482 -17.55 -21.77 -1.33
N GLU A 483 -16.45 -22.11 -1.99
CA GLU A 483 -15.60 -23.22 -1.59
C GLU A 483 -14.36 -22.76 -0.84
N TYR A 484 -14.02 -23.48 0.22
CA TYR A 484 -12.80 -23.32 0.99
C TYR A 484 -11.93 -24.57 0.78
N ASN A 485 -11.10 -24.53 -0.25
CA ASN A 485 -10.35 -25.69 -0.72
C ASN A 485 -8.97 -25.76 -0.05
N ILE A 486 -8.69 -26.86 0.65
CA ILE A 486 -7.38 -27.10 1.28
C ILE A 486 -6.51 -27.90 0.31
N VAL A 487 -5.56 -27.25 -0.35
CA VAL A 487 -4.71 -27.85 -1.38
C VAL A 487 -3.32 -28.12 -0.80
N SER A 488 -3.17 -29.28 -0.16
CA SER A 488 -1.91 -29.68 0.50
C SER A 488 -1.87 -31.18 0.78
N GLY A 489 -0.70 -31.80 0.62
CA GLY A 489 -0.52 -33.24 0.85
C GLY A 489 -1.36 -34.08 -0.13
N ASP A 490 -2.28 -34.87 0.37
CA ASP A 490 -3.13 -35.78 -0.42
C ASP A 490 -4.22 -35.07 -1.25
N THR A 491 -4.40 -33.77 -1.08
CA THR A 491 -5.28 -32.92 -1.89
C THR A 491 -4.49 -31.91 -2.73
N ALA A 492 -3.17 -32.09 -2.87
CA ALA A 492 -2.29 -31.19 -3.64
C ALA A 492 -2.32 -31.49 -5.15
N GLU A 493 -3.52 -31.67 -5.71
CA GLU A 493 -3.73 -32.01 -7.11
C GLU A 493 -4.64 -30.99 -7.79
N GLU A 494 -4.55 -30.89 -9.12
CA GLU A 494 -5.30 -29.92 -9.92
C GLU A 494 -6.81 -29.96 -9.68
N GLY A 495 -7.38 -31.16 -9.52
CA GLY A 495 -8.82 -31.38 -9.29
C GLY A 495 -9.33 -30.90 -7.92
N ALA A 496 -8.45 -30.43 -7.03
CA ALA A 496 -8.86 -29.80 -5.77
C ALA A 496 -9.31 -28.33 -5.96
N ILE A 497 -9.05 -27.76 -7.13
CA ILE A 497 -9.33 -26.36 -7.48
C ILE A 497 -10.36 -26.35 -8.60
N ARG A 498 -11.44 -25.58 -8.41
CA ARG A 498 -12.53 -25.48 -9.38
C ARG A 498 -12.07 -24.68 -10.59
N GLU A 499 -12.30 -25.22 -11.79
CA GLU A 499 -11.89 -24.60 -13.06
C GLU A 499 -12.93 -23.62 -13.61
N GLU A 500 -14.19 -24.05 -13.68
CA GLU A 500 -15.28 -23.34 -14.36
C GLU A 500 -16.53 -23.25 -13.48
N ASP A 501 -16.72 -22.12 -12.79
CA ASP A 501 -18.04 -21.75 -12.22
C ASP A 501 -18.01 -20.27 -11.83
N PRO A 502 -19.10 -19.49 -12.01
CA PRO A 502 -19.22 -18.10 -11.57
C PRO A 502 -19.12 -17.87 -10.05
N THR A 503 -19.01 -18.92 -9.24
CA THR A 503 -19.01 -18.82 -7.78
C THR A 503 -17.60 -18.61 -7.22
N ALA A 504 -17.50 -17.90 -6.10
CA ALA A 504 -16.21 -17.60 -5.49
C ALA A 504 -15.58 -18.85 -4.86
N GLN A 505 -14.24 -18.94 -4.87
CA GLN A 505 -13.50 -19.97 -4.14
C GLN A 505 -12.28 -19.38 -3.44
N VAL A 506 -11.90 -19.97 -2.32
CA VAL A 506 -10.71 -19.66 -1.54
C VAL A 506 -9.85 -20.91 -1.49
N VAL A 507 -8.64 -20.81 -2.05
CA VAL A 507 -7.66 -21.90 -2.14
C VAL A 507 -6.60 -21.69 -1.08
N PHE A 508 -6.63 -22.49 -0.02
CA PHE A 508 -5.58 -22.54 0.99
C PHE A 508 -4.48 -23.48 0.53
N MET A 509 -3.40 -22.90 0.01
CA MET A 509 -2.28 -23.61 -0.58
C MET A 509 -1.23 -23.90 0.50
N GLY A 510 -1.00 -25.18 0.76
CA GLY A 510 0.08 -25.65 1.63
C GLY A 510 1.18 -26.37 0.85
N SER A 511 2.04 -27.07 1.57
CA SER A 511 3.13 -27.84 0.98
C SER A 511 2.64 -28.81 -0.12
N GLY A 512 3.30 -28.73 -1.28
CA GLY A 512 2.99 -29.50 -2.50
C GLY A 512 1.92 -28.88 -3.41
N GLY A 513 1.14 -27.89 -2.95
CA GLY A 513 0.03 -27.31 -3.71
C GLY A 513 0.42 -26.38 -4.87
N ASP A 514 1.70 -26.01 -4.98
CA ASP A 514 2.19 -25.05 -5.99
C ASP A 514 1.80 -25.44 -7.41
N GLU A 515 1.99 -26.72 -7.76
CA GLU A 515 1.77 -27.23 -9.12
C GLU A 515 0.29 -27.23 -9.50
N ALA A 516 -0.61 -27.49 -8.53
CA ALA A 516 -2.05 -27.40 -8.74
C ALA A 516 -2.48 -25.95 -9.03
N VAL A 517 -1.91 -24.97 -8.33
CA VAL A 517 -2.19 -23.55 -8.63
C VAL A 517 -1.62 -23.15 -10.00
N LEU A 518 -0.40 -23.59 -10.31
CA LEU A 518 0.26 -23.27 -11.57
C LEU A 518 -0.39 -23.93 -12.79
N SER A 519 -0.93 -25.15 -12.67
CA SER A 519 -1.64 -25.80 -13.77
C SER A 519 -2.84 -24.97 -14.22
N HIS A 520 -3.63 -24.43 -13.27
CA HIS A 520 -4.73 -23.52 -13.57
C HIS A 520 -4.25 -22.17 -14.12
N ALA A 521 -3.14 -21.63 -13.61
CA ALA A 521 -2.53 -20.41 -14.15
C ALA A 521 -2.05 -20.58 -15.61
N ARG A 522 -1.53 -21.77 -15.99
CA ARG A 522 -1.08 -22.07 -17.36
C ARG A 522 -2.19 -22.09 -18.38
N LYS A 523 -3.40 -22.51 -17.98
CA LYS A 523 -4.56 -22.52 -18.88
C LYS A 523 -4.90 -21.11 -19.40
N GLN A 524 -4.51 -20.07 -18.67
CA GLN A 524 -4.63 -18.66 -19.11
C GLN A 524 -3.72 -18.29 -20.28
N ARG A 525 -2.66 -19.07 -20.55
CA ARG A 525 -1.75 -18.82 -21.67
C ARG A 525 -2.41 -19.08 -23.03
N HIS A 526 -3.39 -19.98 -23.07
CA HIS A 526 -3.97 -20.50 -24.31
C HIS A 526 -5.46 -20.16 -24.47
N ASN A 527 -6.20 -19.99 -23.37
CA ASN A 527 -7.64 -19.71 -23.44
C ASN A 527 -7.93 -18.20 -23.43
N GLN A 528 -8.36 -17.69 -24.59
CA GLN A 528 -9.13 -16.45 -24.70
C GLN A 528 -10.63 -16.68 -24.44
N GLU A 529 -11.04 -17.92 -24.16
CA GLU A 529 -12.43 -18.32 -23.94
C GLU A 529 -12.93 -18.07 -22.51
N ASP A 530 -14.25 -17.98 -22.38
CA ASP A 530 -14.96 -17.30 -21.29
C ASP A 530 -14.88 -17.96 -19.91
N GLY A 531 -14.58 -19.26 -19.82
CA GLY A 531 -14.52 -19.98 -18.53
C GLY A 531 -13.23 -19.68 -17.74
N ALA A 532 -12.09 -19.68 -18.43
CA ALA A 532 -10.77 -19.59 -17.80
C ALA A 532 -10.54 -18.24 -17.09
N ARG A 533 -11.09 -17.15 -17.61
CA ARG A 533 -10.89 -15.81 -17.01
C ARG A 533 -11.79 -15.55 -15.80
N GLY A 534 -12.92 -16.26 -15.66
CA GLY A 534 -13.75 -16.24 -14.46
C GLY A 534 -12.98 -16.70 -13.22
N PHE A 535 -12.21 -17.78 -13.37
CA PHE A 535 -11.34 -18.33 -12.33
C PHE A 535 -10.42 -17.28 -11.69
N LEU A 536 -9.74 -16.44 -12.50
CA LEU A 536 -8.80 -15.43 -12.02
C LEU A 536 -9.43 -14.44 -11.05
N TYR A 537 -10.67 -14.04 -11.32
CA TYR A 537 -11.35 -13.01 -10.55
C TYR A 537 -12.27 -13.60 -9.47
N GLN A 538 -12.56 -14.89 -9.50
CA GLN A 538 -13.40 -15.52 -8.47
C GLN A 538 -12.60 -16.38 -7.49
N THR A 539 -11.30 -16.50 -7.69
CA THR A 539 -10.42 -17.33 -6.86
C THR A 539 -9.42 -16.49 -6.09
N SER A 540 -9.36 -16.70 -4.78
CA SER A 540 -8.30 -16.15 -3.92
C SER A 540 -7.35 -17.28 -3.51
N VAL A 541 -6.05 -17.12 -3.78
CA VAL A 541 -5.02 -18.08 -3.32
C VAL A 541 -4.38 -17.55 -2.04
N ILE A 542 -4.40 -18.37 -0.99
CA ILE A 542 -3.91 -18.07 0.35
C ILE A 542 -2.81 -19.09 0.69
N PRO A 543 -1.53 -18.70 0.65
CA PRO A 543 -0.45 -19.56 1.12
C PRO A 543 -0.54 -19.73 2.64
N ILE A 544 -0.72 -20.96 3.12
CA ILE A 544 -0.95 -21.26 4.55
C ILE A 544 0.23 -20.81 5.43
N GLU A 545 1.45 -20.89 4.90
CA GLU A 545 2.68 -20.55 5.63
C GLU A 545 3.05 -19.06 5.55
N VAL A 546 2.20 -18.22 4.95
CA VAL A 546 2.47 -16.79 4.77
C VAL A 546 1.34 -15.96 5.39
N ASN A 547 1.69 -15.30 6.51
CA ASN A 547 0.78 -14.37 7.17
C ASN A 547 0.33 -13.26 6.21
N TYR A 548 -0.87 -12.72 6.45
CA TYR A 548 -1.50 -11.72 5.57
C TYR A 548 -0.61 -10.50 5.40
N SER A 549 0.02 -10.11 6.50
CA SER A 549 1.03 -9.09 6.59
C SER A 549 2.09 -9.21 5.48
N THR A 550 2.82 -10.32 5.43
CA THR A 550 3.90 -10.57 4.48
C THR A 550 3.36 -10.68 3.06
N HIS A 551 2.22 -11.36 2.90
CA HIS A 551 1.54 -11.49 1.61
C HIS A 551 1.22 -10.13 0.98
N LYS A 552 0.64 -9.22 1.76
CA LYS A 552 0.31 -7.86 1.32
C LYS A 552 1.54 -7.12 0.83
N GLN A 553 2.67 -7.20 1.54
CA GLN A 553 3.91 -6.57 1.11
C GLN A 553 4.39 -7.07 -0.25
N ILE A 554 4.34 -8.38 -0.48
CA ILE A 554 4.73 -8.98 -1.76
C ILE A 554 3.84 -8.45 -2.88
N VAL A 555 2.53 -8.43 -2.66
CA VAL A 555 1.56 -7.93 -3.64
C VAL A 555 1.80 -6.44 -3.94
N GLU A 556 1.93 -5.60 -2.92
CA GLU A 556 2.02 -4.14 -3.11
C GLU A 556 3.39 -3.67 -3.62
N HIS A 557 4.48 -4.37 -3.30
CA HIS A 557 5.84 -3.88 -3.58
C HIS A 557 6.59 -4.71 -4.61
N TYR A 558 6.31 -6.01 -4.77
CA TYR A 558 7.10 -6.88 -5.65
C TYR A 558 6.39 -7.23 -6.94
N HIS A 559 5.05 -7.33 -6.96
CA HIS A 559 4.32 -7.74 -8.17
C HIS A 559 4.54 -6.78 -9.34
N TYR A 560 4.41 -5.46 -9.14
CA TYR A 560 4.58 -4.49 -10.23
C TYR A 560 6.01 -4.53 -10.82
N PRO A 561 7.10 -4.42 -10.03
CA PRO A 561 8.45 -4.51 -10.58
C PRO A 561 8.74 -5.85 -11.29
N LEU A 562 8.27 -6.97 -10.74
CA LEU A 562 8.45 -8.29 -11.36
C LEU A 562 7.66 -8.41 -12.69
N LYS A 563 6.40 -7.94 -12.73
CA LYS A 563 5.59 -7.88 -13.95
C LYS A 563 6.25 -6.98 -15.00
N ARG A 564 6.75 -5.80 -14.62
CA ARG A 564 7.47 -4.89 -15.51
C ARG A 564 8.72 -5.54 -16.09
N GLY A 565 9.53 -6.20 -15.25
CA GLY A 565 10.73 -6.90 -15.69
C GLY A 565 10.43 -8.05 -16.66
N LEU A 566 9.40 -8.85 -16.38
CA LEU A 566 8.99 -9.95 -17.29
C LEU A 566 8.52 -9.44 -18.65
N ARG A 567 7.80 -8.32 -18.71
CA ARG A 567 7.39 -7.73 -20.00
C ARG A 567 8.58 -7.27 -20.82
N LEU A 568 9.58 -6.65 -20.18
CA LEU A 568 10.84 -6.30 -20.86
C LEU A 568 11.56 -7.55 -21.39
N LEU A 569 11.62 -8.62 -20.59
CA LEU A 569 12.22 -9.89 -21.00
C LEU A 569 11.49 -10.51 -22.20
N GLU A 570 10.16 -10.48 -22.20
CA GLU A 570 9.32 -10.96 -23.31
C GLU A 570 9.52 -10.13 -24.58
N GLU A 571 9.56 -8.80 -24.47
CA GLU A 571 9.87 -7.88 -25.60
C GLU A 571 11.25 -8.18 -26.21
N LEU A 572 12.22 -8.63 -25.41
CA LEU A 572 13.57 -9.00 -25.84
C LEU A 572 13.70 -10.48 -26.24
N GLY A 573 12.66 -11.30 -26.08
CA GLY A 573 12.70 -12.74 -26.34
C GLY A 573 13.59 -13.54 -25.39
N ILE A 574 13.80 -13.06 -24.16
CA ILE A 574 14.70 -13.67 -23.16
C ILE A 574 13.86 -14.33 -22.06
N PRO A 575 14.07 -15.61 -21.71
CA PRO A 575 13.38 -16.23 -20.58
C PRO A 575 13.98 -15.77 -19.24
N PHE A 576 13.15 -15.71 -18.19
CA PHE A 576 13.66 -15.47 -16.84
C PHE A 576 14.42 -16.69 -16.31
N THR A 577 15.64 -16.49 -15.82
CA THR A 577 16.42 -17.52 -15.11
C THR A 577 16.99 -17.00 -13.80
N LEU A 578 16.86 -17.81 -12.73
CA LEU A 578 17.37 -17.48 -11.40
C LEU A 578 18.92 -17.46 -11.36
N THR A 579 19.56 -18.32 -12.13
CA THR A 579 21.03 -18.54 -12.12
C THR A 579 21.78 -17.85 -13.24
N GLY A 580 21.10 -17.14 -14.15
CA GLY A 580 21.72 -16.21 -15.09
C GLY A 580 22.52 -16.80 -16.24
N LYS A 581 22.23 -18.03 -16.66
CA LYS A 581 22.60 -18.47 -18.01
C LYS A 581 21.50 -18.02 -18.96
N VAL A 582 21.81 -17.02 -19.79
CA VAL A 582 21.10 -16.80 -21.07
C VAL A 582 21.69 -17.79 -22.06
#